data_AF-A0A7L8GG18-F1
#
_entry.id   AF-A0A7L8GG18-F1
#
_cell.length_a   1.000
_cell.length_b   1.000
_cell.length_c   1.000
_cell.angle_alpha   90.00
_cell.angle_beta   90.00
_cell.angle_gamma   90.00
#
_symmetry.space_group_name_H-M   'P 1'
#
loop_
_entity.id
_entity.type
_entity.pdbx_description
1 polymer ?
#
loop_
_entity_poly.entity_id
_entity_poly.type
_entity_poly.pdbx_seq_one_letter_code
_entity_poly.pdbx_strand_id
1 'polypeptide(L)' 'KLLPDMKILLMATFLIMMFFSSTKSPLMMVFLILTQTIILGMMINFMHNLFWMSYILILIFLGGMLVVFIYIASLTS' A
#
# COMPACT_ATOMS: atom_id res chain seq x y z
N LYS A 1 6.41 24.39 0.20
CA LYS A 1 5.06 24.35 0.81
C LYS A 1 4.52 22.94 0.62
N LEU A 2 4.50 22.10 1.67
CA LEU A 2 3.75 20.82 1.57
C LEU A 2 2.28 21.17 1.30
N LEU A 3 1.71 20.68 0.20
CA LEU A 3 0.29 20.84 -0.08
C LEU A 3 -0.55 20.19 1.06
N PRO A 4 -1.73 20.74 1.39
CA PRO A 4 -2.64 20.15 2.38
C PRO A 4 -2.97 18.68 2.05
N ASP A 5 -3.07 18.35 0.76
CA ASP A 5 -3.38 17.00 0.29
C ASP A 5 -2.29 15.98 0.65
N MET A 6 -1.01 16.39 0.58
CA MET A 6 0.12 15.56 1.00
C MET A 6 0.10 15.28 2.50
N LYS A 7 -0.38 16.23 3.31
CA LYS A 7 -0.49 16.04 4.77
C LYS A 7 -1.58 15.02 5.12
N ILE A 8 -2.70 15.04 4.41
CA ILE A 8 -3.80 14.08 4.60
C ILE A 8 -3.32 12.66 4.26
N LEU A 9 -2.65 12.50 3.12
CA LEU A 9 -2.06 11.21 2.73
C LEU A 9 -1.01 10.72 3.76
N LEU A 10 -0.21 11.64 4.33
CA LEU A 10 0.80 11.27 5.34
C LEU A 10 0.12 10.73 6.60
N MET A 11 -0.92 11.43 7.06
CA MET A 11 -1.72 11.01 8.21
C MET A 11 -2.36 9.63 7.98
N ALA A 12 -2.86 9.38 6.77
CA ALA A 12 -3.41 8.07 6.39
C ALA A 12 -2.36 6.95 6.44
N THR A 13 -1.12 7.20 5.97
CA THR A 13 -0.05 6.19 6.07
C THR A 13 0.31 5.85 7.52
N PHE A 14 0.30 6.82 8.43
CA PHE A 14 0.56 6.59 9.85
C PHE A 14 -0.53 5.74 10.52
N LEU A 15 -1.81 6.02 10.20
CA LEU A 15 -2.93 5.23 10.72
C LEU A 15 -2.85 3.77 10.26
N ILE A 16 -2.54 3.53 8.99
CA ILE A 16 -2.42 2.17 8.44
C ILE A 16 -1.27 1.40 9.09
N MET A 17 -0.14 2.07 9.37
CA MET A 17 0.97 1.44 10.10
C MET A 17 0.60 1.05 11.53
N MET A 18 -0.24 1.85 12.21
CA MET A 18 -0.77 1.47 13.52
C MET A 18 -1.73 0.28 13.43
N PHE A 19 -2.57 0.22 12.40
CA PHE A 19 -3.43 -0.95 12.18
C PHE A 19 -2.59 -2.20 11.86
N PHE A 20 -1.55 -2.08 11.05
CA PHE A 20 -0.65 -3.17 10.68
C PHE A 20 0.00 -3.83 11.89
N SER A 21 0.48 -3.03 12.86
CA SER A 21 1.09 -3.58 14.08
C SER A 21 0.08 -4.29 14.99
N SER A 22 -1.22 -3.98 14.89
CA SER A 22 -2.28 -4.59 15.69
C SER A 22 -2.91 -5.85 15.07
N THR A 23 -2.73 -6.08 13.77
CA THR A 23 -3.30 -7.26 13.09
C THR A 23 -2.45 -8.51 13.28
N LYS A 24 -3.11 -9.62 13.65
CA LYS A 24 -2.48 -10.94 13.81
C LYS A 24 -2.74 -11.90 12.64
N SER A 25 -3.82 -11.69 11.88
CA SER A 25 -4.17 -12.57 10.78
C SER A 25 -3.33 -12.25 9.54
N PRO A 26 -2.66 -13.25 8.94
CA PRO A 26 -1.77 -13.03 7.79
C PRO A 26 -2.53 -12.45 6.58
N LEU A 27 -3.80 -12.83 6.42
CA LEU A 27 -4.67 -12.31 5.36
C LEU A 27 -4.94 -10.80 5.51
N MET A 28 -5.29 -10.32 6.72
CA MET A 28 -5.50 -8.88 6.94
C MET A 28 -4.20 -8.10 6.80
N MET A 29 -3.07 -8.70 7.19
CA MET A 29 -1.76 -8.10 7.05
C MET A 29 -1.41 -7.85 5.56
N VAL A 30 -1.71 -8.80 4.68
CA VAL A 30 -1.56 -8.64 3.21
C VAL A 30 -2.50 -7.55 2.69
N PHE A 31 -3.77 -7.54 3.13
CA PHE A 31 -4.73 -6.53 2.71
C PHE A 31 -4.31 -5.11 3.12
N LEU A 32 -3.77 -4.95 4.34
CA LEU A 32 -3.26 -3.67 4.82
C LEU A 32 -2.06 -3.17 3.99
N ILE A 33 -1.11 -4.05 3.68
CA ILE A 33 0.04 -3.70 2.83
C ILE A 33 -0.44 -3.29 1.42
N LEU A 34 -1.45 -3.96 0.84
CA LEU A 34 -2.02 -3.54 -0.45
C LEU A 34 -2.53 -2.10 -0.38
N THR A 35 -3.35 -1.76 0.63
CA THR A 35 -3.88 -0.40 0.78
C THR A 35 -2.77 0.64 1.01
N GLN A 36 -1.72 0.28 1.74
CA GLN A 36 -0.57 1.15 1.98
C GLN A 36 0.20 1.49 0.68
N THR A 37 0.42 0.50 -0.18
CA THR A 37 1.16 0.70 -1.44
C THR A 37 0.42 1.61 -2.43
N ILE A 38 -0.91 1.56 -2.45
CA ILE A 38 -1.74 2.47 -3.26
C ILE A 38 -1.56 3.92 -2.79
N ILE A 39 -1.59 4.15 -1.48
CA ILE A 39 -1.41 5.49 -0.88
C ILE A 39 0.01 6.02 -1.14
N LEU A 40 1.02 5.17 -1.07
CA LEU A 40 2.40 5.53 -1.43
C LEU A 40 2.54 5.88 -2.92
N GLY A 41 1.87 5.14 -3.81
CA GLY A 41 1.83 5.47 -5.23
C GLY A 41 1.22 6.85 -5.50
N MET A 42 0.12 7.19 -4.80
CA MET A 42 -0.47 8.53 -4.87
C MET A 42 0.48 9.62 -4.34
N MET A 43 1.18 9.37 -3.24
CA MET A 43 2.18 10.31 -2.70
C MET A 43 3.32 10.62 -3.68
N ILE A 44 3.87 9.58 -4.32
CA ILE A 44 4.94 9.74 -5.32
C ILE A 44 4.44 10.55 -6.51
N ASN A 45 3.18 10.32 -6.92
CA ASN A 45 2.56 11.06 -7.99
C ASN A 45 2.50 12.57 -7.71
N PHE A 46 2.08 12.95 -6.49
CA PHE A 46 2.03 14.36 -6.08
C PHE A 46 3.41 15.02 -5.96
N MET A 47 4.46 14.28 -5.61
CA MET A 47 5.81 14.83 -5.41
C MET A 47 6.55 15.06 -6.73
N HIS A 48 6.39 14.14 -7.69
CA HIS A 48 7.26 14.10 -8.87
C HIS A 48 6.54 14.35 -10.20
N ASN A 49 5.22 14.53 -10.23
CA ASN A 49 4.40 14.68 -11.45
C ASN A 49 4.66 13.60 -12.54
N LEU A 50 5.30 12.50 -12.17
CA LEU A 50 5.72 11.42 -13.05
C LEU A 50 4.74 10.25 -12.88
N PHE A 51 3.57 10.39 -13.50
CA PHE A 51 2.49 9.40 -13.48
C PHE A 51 2.96 8.00 -13.92
N TRP A 52 3.93 7.93 -14.83
CA TRP A 52 4.45 6.67 -15.34
C TRP A 52 5.22 5.87 -14.28
N MET A 53 5.95 6.56 -13.39
CA MET A 53 6.73 5.90 -12.33
C MET A 53 5.81 5.32 -11.24
N SER A 54 4.83 6.10 -10.75
CA SER A 54 3.88 5.63 -9.74
C SER A 54 3.02 4.46 -10.24
N TYR A 55 2.65 4.49 -11.52
CA TYR A 55 1.90 3.42 -12.16
C TYR A 55 2.66 2.08 -12.21
N ILE A 56 3.93 2.10 -12.63
CA ILE A 56 4.77 0.88 -12.67
C ILE A 56 4.97 0.32 -11.25
N LEU A 57 5.17 1.20 -10.26
CA LEU A 57 5.35 0.81 -8.86
C LEU A 57 4.09 0.11 -8.31
N ILE A 58 2.90 0.61 -8.63
CA ILE A 58 1.63 -0.03 -8.28
C ILE A 58 1.50 -1.39 -8.97
N LEU A 59 1.79 -1.51 -10.27
CA LEU A 59 1.66 -2.78 -11.01
C LEU A 59 2.55 -3.89 -10.45
N ILE A 60 3.81 -3.58 -10.14
CA ILE A 60 4.76 -4.57 -9.61
C ILE A 60 4.31 -5.05 -8.22
N PHE A 61 3.87 -4.12 -7.36
CA PHE A 61 3.40 -4.48 -6.02
C PHE A 61 2.09 -5.28 -6.04
N LEU A 62 1.13 -4.89 -6.88
CA LEU A 62 -0.15 -5.58 -6.99
C LEU A 62 0.06 -7.01 -7.52
N GLY A 63 0.92 -7.18 -8.53
CA GLY A 63 1.30 -8.51 -9.04
C GLY A 63 1.98 -9.39 -8.00
N GLY A 64 3.00 -8.88 -7.31
CA GLY A 64 3.75 -9.64 -6.29
C GLY A 64 2.88 -10.05 -5.09
N MET A 65 2.04 -9.13 -4.62
CA MET A 65 1.14 -9.37 -3.48
C MET A 65 0.04 -10.38 -3.80
N LEU A 66 -0.44 -10.46 -5.05
CA LEU A 66 -1.42 -11.48 -5.47
C LEU A 66 -0.84 -12.89 -5.44
N VAL A 67 0.43 -13.08 -5.84
CA VAL A 67 1.09 -14.39 -5.77
C VAL A 67 1.23 -14.84 -4.32
N VAL A 68 1.66 -13.92 -3.44
CA VAL A 68 1.75 -14.20 -1.99
C VAL A 68 0.38 -14.49 -1.38
N PHE A 69 -0.66 -13.78 -1.82
CA PHE A 69 -2.04 -14.03 -1.39
C PHE A 69 -2.50 -15.45 -1.75
N ILE A 70 -2.31 -15.89 -2.99
CA ILE A 70 -2.67 -17.24 -3.43
C ILE A 70 -1.88 -18.29 -2.63
N TYR A 71 -0.60 -18.05 -2.40
CA TYR A 71 0.24 -18.95 -1.62
C TYR A 71 -0.30 -19.14 -0.19
N ILE A 72 -0.57 -18.05 0.52
CA ILE A 72 -1.11 -18.12 1.90
C ILE A 72 -2.52 -18.74 1.88
N ALA A 73 -3.37 -18.37 0.92
CA ALA A 73 -4.70 -18.94 0.78
C ALA A 73 -4.64 -20.48 0.63
N SER A 74 -3.72 -21.00 -0.17
CA SER A 74 -3.52 -22.44 -0.37
C SER A 74 -2.98 -23.19 0.84
N LEU A 75 -2.32 -22.49 1.78
CA LEU A 75 -1.86 -23.07 3.04
C LEU A 75 -2.97 -23.12 4.11
N THR A 76 -3.94 -22.21 4.01
CA THR A 76 -5.09 -22.12 4.92
C THR A 76 -6.34 -22.86 4.43
N SER A 77 -6.38 -23.29 3.17
CA SER A 77 -7.39 -24.22 2.62
C SER A 77 -7.00 -25.66 2.85
#